data_AF-A0A183Q867-F1
#
_entry.id   AF-A0A183Q867-F1
#
_cell.length_a   1.000
_cell.length_b   1.000
_cell.length_c   1.000
_cell.angle_alpha   90.00
_cell.angle_beta   90.00
_cell.angle_gamma   90.00
#
_symmetry.space_group_name_H-M   'P 1'
#
loop_
_entity.id
_entity.type
_entity.pdbx_description
1 polymer ?
#
loop_
_entity_poly.entity_id
_entity_poly.type
_entity_poly.pdbx_seq_one_letter_code
_entity_poly.pdbx_strand_id
1 'polypeptide(L)'
;MHKYAPVPVDRLDETPCQGVFLIHQGIQRRLAITLVHEFLDPIKSDRIDNQLNCSHTCLFQGIHEVVVGRVRENPEWLDSDEHTHILSLSLLPAQQIHETSSDRISFRFEAAWDSSLHASNLLNHVTPYGQRVYMTVSSYLKVDGCRRPVCMTKDIAMIVLPRESKFMTPR
;
A
#
# COMPACT_ATOMS: atom_id res chain seq x y z
N MET A 1 -5.27 -19.13 -13.94
CA MET A 1 -4.74 -18.04 -13.08
C MET A 1 -5.94 -17.31 -12.50
N HIS A 2 -6.25 -17.48 -11.21
CA HIS A 2 -7.41 -16.80 -10.60
C HIS A 2 -7.13 -15.30 -10.53
N LYS A 3 -7.98 -14.50 -11.19
CA LYS A 3 -7.88 -13.04 -11.21
C LYS A 3 -8.49 -12.48 -9.93
N TYR A 4 -7.71 -11.77 -9.13
CA TYR A 4 -8.22 -11.07 -7.95
C TYR A 4 -8.97 -9.82 -8.39
N ALA A 5 -10.17 -9.60 -7.83
CA ALA A 5 -10.92 -8.36 -8.05
C ALA A 5 -10.45 -7.28 -7.06
N PRO A 6 -10.36 -6.00 -7.50
CA PRO A 6 -10.07 -4.91 -6.58
C PRO A 6 -11.19 -4.76 -5.55
N VAL A 7 -10.83 -4.38 -4.33
CA VAL A 7 -11.82 -4.05 -3.30
C VAL A 7 -12.27 -2.59 -3.45
N PRO A 8 -13.55 -2.27 -3.20
CA PRO A 8 -13.99 -0.88 -3.17
C PRO A 8 -13.28 -0.08 -2.08
N VAL A 9 -13.11 1.20 -2.35
CA VAL A 9 -12.53 2.16 -1.42
C VAL A 9 -13.55 3.27 -1.23
N ASP A 10 -14.01 3.43 0.01
CA ASP A 10 -14.82 4.56 0.40
C ASP A 10 -13.94 5.79 0.65
N ARG A 11 -14.31 6.95 0.11
CA ARG A 11 -13.53 8.20 0.17
C ARG A 11 -14.34 9.30 0.84
N LEU A 12 -14.90 8.99 2.01
CA LEU A 12 -15.72 9.91 2.80
C LEU A 12 -15.04 11.25 3.06
N ASP A 13 -13.72 11.21 3.23
CA ASP A 13 -12.90 12.37 3.51
C ASP A 13 -12.17 12.73 2.21
N GLU A 14 -12.47 13.88 1.60
CA GLU A 14 -11.83 14.42 0.37
C GLU A 14 -10.30 14.61 0.51
N THR A 15 -9.74 14.25 1.67
CA THR A 15 -8.31 14.25 1.95
C THR A 15 -7.60 13.15 1.16
N PRO A 16 -6.55 13.51 0.40
CA PRO A 16 -5.75 12.53 -0.32
C PRO A 16 -5.24 11.43 0.61
N CYS A 17 -5.21 10.20 0.11
CA CYS A 17 -4.67 9.04 0.80
C CYS A 17 -5.41 8.56 2.06
N GLN A 18 -6.61 9.05 2.38
CA GLN A 18 -7.41 8.60 3.54
C GLN A 18 -8.59 7.69 3.19
N GLY A 19 -8.55 7.02 2.04
CA GLY A 19 -9.58 6.05 1.65
C GLY A 19 -9.69 4.86 2.59
N VAL A 20 -10.90 4.36 2.78
CA VAL A 20 -11.23 3.19 3.62
C VAL A 20 -11.54 1.99 2.73
N PHE A 21 -10.73 0.93 2.82
CA PHE A 21 -10.91 -0.29 2.05
C PHE A 21 -12.06 -1.12 2.62
N LEU A 22 -13.01 -1.52 1.77
CA LEU A 22 -14.14 -2.35 2.20
C LEU A 22 -13.85 -3.81 1.86
N ILE A 23 -13.59 -4.63 2.88
CA ILE A 23 -13.15 -6.02 2.71
C ILE A 23 -14.15 -7.01 3.30
N HIS A 24 -14.59 -7.99 2.54
CA HIS A 24 -15.36 -9.12 3.07
C HIS A 24 -14.50 -10.13 3.84
N GLN A 25 -15.00 -10.59 4.97
CA GLN A 25 -14.37 -11.66 5.75
C GLN A 25 -14.24 -12.97 4.94
N GLY A 26 -13.15 -13.72 5.17
CA GLY A 26 -12.98 -15.08 4.64
C GLY A 26 -12.72 -15.18 3.14
N ILE A 27 -12.28 -14.09 2.49
CA ILE A 27 -11.88 -14.07 1.08
C ILE A 27 -10.37 -13.87 0.97
N GLN A 28 -9.72 -14.71 0.16
CA GLN A 28 -8.29 -14.61 -0.12
C GLN A 28 -7.98 -13.29 -0.84
N ARG A 29 -6.93 -12.59 -0.39
CA ARG A 29 -6.54 -11.28 -0.94
C ARG A 29 -5.04 -11.17 -1.20
N ARG A 30 -4.71 -10.12 -1.94
CA ARG A 30 -3.36 -9.65 -2.15
C ARG A 30 -3.31 -8.16 -1.89
N LEU A 31 -2.19 -7.69 -1.38
CA LEU A 31 -1.85 -6.28 -1.38
C LEU A 31 -1.14 -5.99 -2.69
N ALA A 32 -1.71 -5.11 -3.51
CA ALA A 32 -1.06 -4.58 -4.70
C ALA A 32 -0.57 -3.17 -4.40
N ILE A 33 0.75 -2.96 -4.48
CA ILE A 33 1.39 -1.68 -4.18
C ILE A 33 2.03 -1.17 -5.45
N THR A 34 1.69 0.07 -5.80
CA THR A 34 2.30 0.79 -6.92
C THR A 34 2.99 2.03 -6.36
N LEU A 35 4.29 2.11 -6.54
CA LEU A 35 5.08 3.30 -6.27
C LEU A 35 5.18 4.09 -7.57
N VAL A 36 4.87 5.38 -7.50
CA VAL A 36 4.96 6.28 -8.66
C VAL A 36 6.00 7.33 -8.32
N HIS A 37 7.00 7.46 -9.18
CA HIS A 37 7.95 8.55 -9.14
C HIS A 37 7.72 9.46 -10.34
N GLU A 38 7.42 10.73 -10.06
CA GLU A 38 7.29 11.78 -11.07
C GLU A 38 8.61 12.56 -11.11
N PHE A 39 9.23 12.67 -12.28
CA PHE A 39 10.45 13.46 -12.47
C PHE A 39 10.11 14.73 -13.27
N LEU A 40 10.75 15.84 -12.92
CA LEU A 40 10.65 17.07 -13.72
C LEU A 40 11.56 16.92 -14.93
N ASP A 41 10.97 16.98 -16.13
CA ASP A 41 11.70 17.06 -17.38
C ASP A 41 12.50 18.39 -17.41
N PRO A 42 13.85 18.36 -17.31
CA PRO A 42 14.66 19.58 -17.18
C PRO A 42 14.49 20.54 -18.38
N ILE A 43 14.05 20.00 -19.53
CA ILE A 43 13.91 20.71 -20.80
C ILE A 43 12.68 21.65 -20.79
N LYS A 44 11.74 21.49 -19.86
CA LYS A 44 10.53 22.33 -19.76
C LYS A 44 10.62 23.42 -18.69
N SER A 45 11.68 23.45 -17.88
CA SER A 45 11.91 24.54 -16.93
C SER A 45 12.93 25.51 -17.50
N ASP A 46 12.51 26.75 -17.75
CA ASP A 46 13.31 27.92 -18.18
C ASP A 46 14.35 28.38 -17.13
N ARG A 47 14.81 27.47 -16.27
CA ARG A 47 15.80 27.72 -15.22
C ARG A 47 17.12 27.06 -15.61
N ILE A 48 18.03 27.93 -16.03
CA ILE A 48 19.46 27.66 -16.22
C ILE A 48 20.08 27.46 -14.83
N ASP A 49 19.78 26.33 -14.21
CA ASP A 49 20.57 25.82 -13.08
C ASP A 49 21.16 24.49 -13.53
N ASN A 50 22.33 24.59 -14.14
CA ASN A 50 23.22 23.47 -14.39
C ASN A 50 23.39 22.68 -13.10
N GLN A 51 23.30 21.34 -13.22
CA GLN A 51 23.78 20.33 -12.26
C GLN A 51 22.70 19.53 -11.47
N LEU A 52 21.68 19.01 -12.16
CA LEU A 52 21.19 17.66 -11.87
C LEU A 52 20.70 17.02 -13.16
N ASN A 53 21.61 16.40 -13.90
CA ASN A 53 21.25 15.32 -14.83
C ASN A 53 20.72 14.16 -13.96
N CYS A 54 19.50 14.26 -13.44
CA CYS A 54 18.73 13.09 -13.05
C CYS A 54 18.43 12.37 -14.37
N SER A 55 19.38 11.54 -14.78
CA SER A 55 19.17 10.55 -15.82
C SER A 55 17.85 9.84 -15.53
N HIS A 56 17.17 9.34 -16.56
CA HIS A 56 15.96 8.51 -16.51
C HIS A 56 16.19 7.17 -15.78
N THR A 57 17.05 7.16 -14.78
CA THR A 57 17.48 6.03 -13.98
C THR A 57 16.28 5.55 -13.18
N CYS A 58 15.98 4.28 -13.36
CA CYS A 58 15.06 3.56 -12.53
C CYS A 58 15.46 3.71 -11.05
N LEU A 59 14.71 4.53 -10.31
CA LEU A 59 14.92 4.69 -8.87
C LEU A 59 14.64 3.39 -8.11
N PHE A 60 13.61 2.64 -8.51
CA PHE A 60 13.17 1.44 -7.78
C PHE A 60 13.74 0.17 -8.42
N GLN A 61 14.87 -0.32 -7.89
CA GLN A 61 15.57 -1.49 -8.41
C GLN A 61 14.97 -2.83 -7.94
N GLY A 62 14.13 -2.80 -6.91
CA GLY A 62 13.50 -4.02 -6.40
C GLY A 62 12.79 -3.81 -5.06
N ILE A 63 12.08 -4.86 -4.63
CA ILE A 63 11.46 -4.96 -3.31
C ILE A 63 12.17 -6.08 -2.54
N HIS A 64 12.64 -5.77 -1.32
CA HIS A 64 13.29 -6.74 -0.44
C HIS A 64 12.27 -7.47 0.42
N GLU A 65 11.38 -6.71 1.06
CA GLU A 65 10.41 -7.23 2.01
C GLU A 65 9.21 -6.29 2.11
N VAL A 66 8.03 -6.87 2.37
CA VAL A 66 6.84 -6.13 2.80
C VAL A 66 6.40 -6.72 4.13
N VAL A 67 6.30 -5.87 5.15
CA VAL A 67 5.79 -6.25 6.46
C VAL A 67 4.48 -5.53 6.75
N VAL A 68 3.59 -6.22 7.45
CA VAL A 68 2.29 -5.69 7.89
C VAL A 68 2.06 -6.01 9.36
N GLY A 69 1.41 -5.11 10.08
CA GLY A 69 1.12 -5.28 11.51
C GLY A 69 0.52 -4.03 12.11
N ARG A 70 0.66 -3.85 13.44
CA ARG A 70 0.13 -2.69 14.18
C ARG A 70 -1.36 -2.48 13.94
N VAL A 71 -2.09 -3.60 13.96
CA VAL A 71 -3.54 -3.65 13.75
C VAL A 71 -4.24 -3.00 14.94
N ARG A 72 -5.13 -2.04 14.69
CA ARG A 72 -5.71 -1.17 15.73
C ARG A 72 -7.03 -0.53 15.32
N GLU A 73 -7.75 0.05 16.28
CA GLU A 73 -9.04 0.74 16.06
C GLU A 73 -8.89 2.25 15.85
N ASN A 74 -7.80 2.84 16.35
CA ASN A 74 -7.53 4.27 16.25
C ASN A 74 -6.49 4.56 15.15
N PRO A 75 -6.58 5.71 14.45
CA PRO A 75 -5.63 6.04 13.40
C PRO A 75 -4.19 6.15 13.93
N GLU A 76 -4.00 6.62 15.16
CA GLU A 76 -2.69 6.67 15.81
C GLU A 76 -2.32 5.31 16.41
N TRP A 77 -1.05 4.94 16.27
CA TRP A 77 -0.47 3.79 16.98
C TRP A 77 0.19 4.29 18.27
N LEU A 78 -0.35 3.87 19.41
CA LEU A 78 0.09 4.28 20.74
C LEU A 78 0.72 3.13 21.54
N ASP A 79 0.62 1.90 21.04
CA ASP A 79 1.08 0.69 21.72
C ASP A 79 2.56 0.38 21.40
N SER A 80 3.14 -0.57 22.15
CA SER A 80 4.49 -1.09 21.87
C SER A 80 4.47 -2.14 20.76
N ASP A 81 5.51 -2.16 19.93
CA ASP A 81 5.71 -3.19 18.89
C ASP A 81 5.89 -4.60 19.47
N GLU A 82 6.23 -4.74 20.76
CA GLU A 82 6.43 -6.05 21.42
C GLU A 82 5.15 -6.90 21.47
N HIS A 83 3.97 -6.27 21.43
CA HIS A 83 2.68 -6.94 21.55
C HIS A 83 1.94 -7.05 20.21
N THR A 84 2.56 -6.63 19.10
CA THR A 84 1.93 -6.64 17.78
C THR A 84 2.47 -7.76 16.89
N HIS A 85 1.56 -8.44 16.19
CA HIS A 85 1.94 -9.46 15.22
C HIS A 85 2.37 -8.79 13.91
N ILE A 86 3.67 -8.54 13.78
CA ILE A 86 4.28 -8.09 12.53
C ILE A 86 4.57 -9.31 11.66
N LEU A 87 4.01 -9.32 10.45
CA LEU A 87 4.13 -10.42 9.50
C LEU A 87 4.89 -9.95 8.26
N SER A 88 5.89 -10.73 7.87
CA SER A 88 6.50 -10.63 6.55
C SER A 88 5.63 -11.35 5.52
N LEU A 89 5.33 -10.68 4.39
CA LEU A 89 4.44 -11.21 3.37
C LEU A 89 5.19 -11.86 2.21
N SER A 90 4.62 -12.94 1.67
CA SER A 90 5.14 -13.60 0.47
C SER A 90 4.95 -12.72 -0.76
N LEU A 91 6.06 -12.26 -1.32
CA LEU A 91 6.10 -11.40 -2.50
C LEU A 91 5.90 -12.18 -3.80
N LEU A 92 5.19 -11.55 -4.72
CA LEU A 92 5.10 -11.95 -6.12
C LEU A 92 6.09 -11.14 -6.96
N PRO A 93 6.43 -11.61 -8.18
CA PRO A 93 7.32 -10.88 -9.07
C PRO A 93 6.88 -9.43 -9.27
N ALA A 94 7.81 -8.50 -8.99
CA ALA A 94 7.60 -7.09 -9.23
C ALA A 94 7.70 -6.77 -10.72
N GLN A 95 6.98 -5.73 -11.15
CA GLN A 95 6.97 -5.23 -12.50
C GLN A 95 7.25 -3.73 -12.49
N GLN A 96 8.23 -3.32 -13.31
CA GLN A 96 8.43 -1.92 -13.62
C GLN A 96 7.62 -1.56 -14.86
N ILE A 97 6.87 -0.47 -14.77
CA ILE A 97 5.98 0.04 -15.80
C ILE A 97 6.44 1.45 -16.13
N HIS A 98 6.92 1.63 -17.36
CA HIS A 98 7.23 2.94 -17.92
C HIS A 98 6.05 3.41 -18.74
N GLU A 99 5.49 4.56 -18.36
CA GLU A 99 4.47 5.22 -19.15
C GLU A 99 5.17 6.15 -20.15
N THR A 100 5.18 5.77 -21.43
CA THR A 100 5.89 6.53 -22.48
C THR A 100 5.34 7.94 -22.72
N SER A 101 4.13 8.23 -22.25
CA SER A 101 3.45 9.52 -22.43
C SER A 101 3.45 10.40 -21.17
N SER A 102 4.02 9.93 -20.05
CA SER A 102 4.07 10.69 -18.80
C SER A 102 5.49 10.71 -18.25
N ASP A 103 5.88 11.79 -17.57
CA ASP A 103 7.18 11.92 -16.90
C ASP A 103 7.19 11.10 -15.58
N ARG A 104 6.67 9.86 -15.64
CA ARG A 104 6.38 9.01 -14.48
C ARG A 104 6.92 7.59 -14.68
N ILE A 105 7.56 7.08 -13.63
CA ILE A 105 7.96 5.68 -13.53
C ILE A 105 7.12 5.02 -12.44
N SER A 106 6.45 3.92 -12.81
CA SER A 106 5.65 3.13 -11.89
C SER A 106 6.37 1.82 -11.57
N PHE A 107 6.52 1.51 -10.28
CA PHE A 107 7.04 0.23 -9.80
C PHE A 107 5.93 -0.49 -9.03
N ARG A 108 5.48 -1.63 -9.55
CA ARG A 108 4.34 -2.36 -9.00
C ARG A 108 4.77 -3.74 -8.51
N PHE A 109 4.30 -4.13 -7.34
CA PHE A 109 4.46 -5.48 -6.82
C PHE A 109 3.20 -5.91 -6.07
N GLU A 110 3.06 -7.22 -5.89
CA GLU A 110 1.96 -7.82 -5.15
C GLU A 110 2.51 -8.68 -4.02
N ALA A 111 1.79 -8.74 -2.91
CA ALA A 111 2.10 -9.61 -1.78
C ALA A 111 0.84 -10.41 -1.39
N ALA A 112 0.99 -11.69 -1.08
CA ALA A 112 -0.11 -12.49 -0.53
C ALA A 112 -0.48 -11.97 0.87
N TRP A 113 -1.77 -11.76 1.13
CA TRP A 113 -2.24 -11.28 2.42
C TRP A 113 -3.40 -12.13 2.94
N ASP A 114 -3.26 -12.57 4.19
CA ASP A 114 -4.26 -13.34 4.93
C ASP A 114 -4.48 -12.67 6.28
N SER A 115 -5.71 -12.20 6.51
CA SER A 115 -6.11 -11.52 7.73
C SER A 115 -6.03 -12.44 8.96
N SER A 116 -6.21 -13.75 8.79
CA SER A 116 -6.21 -14.71 9.90
C SER A 116 -4.85 -14.88 10.58
N LEU A 117 -3.76 -14.61 9.85
CA LEU A 117 -2.39 -14.73 10.35
C LEU A 117 -2.01 -13.62 11.33
N HIS A 118 -2.79 -12.54 11.41
CA HIS A 118 -2.50 -11.39 12.28
C HIS A 118 -2.83 -11.65 13.75
N ALA A 119 -3.50 -12.77 14.06
CA ALA A 119 -4.00 -13.08 15.40
C ALA A 119 -4.78 -11.92 16.06
N SER A 120 -5.44 -11.09 15.25
CA SER A 120 -6.19 -9.91 15.69
C SER A 120 -7.68 -10.10 15.47
N ASN A 121 -8.46 -9.93 16.54
CA ASN A 121 -9.92 -9.98 16.47
C ASN A 121 -10.50 -8.89 15.55
N LEU A 122 -9.79 -7.77 15.38
CA LEU A 122 -10.22 -6.65 14.53
C LEU A 122 -10.30 -7.05 13.05
N LEU A 123 -9.39 -7.92 12.60
CA LEU A 123 -9.38 -8.42 11.23
C LEU A 123 -10.19 -9.72 11.05
N ASN A 124 -10.42 -10.44 12.15
CA ASN A 124 -11.11 -11.73 12.14
C ASN A 124 -12.62 -11.63 12.33
N HIS A 125 -13.15 -10.46 12.69
CA HIS A 125 -14.58 -10.21 12.86
C HIS A 125 -15.08 -9.06 11.99
N VAL A 126 -16.39 -9.00 11.79
CA VAL A 126 -17.05 -7.87 11.15
C VAL A 126 -16.82 -6.60 11.98
N THR A 127 -16.38 -5.53 11.34
CA THR A 127 -16.14 -4.25 11.99
C THR A 127 -17.48 -3.64 12.43
N PRO A 128 -17.65 -3.23 13.70
CA PRO A 128 -18.85 -2.57 14.17
C PRO A 128 -19.17 -1.27 13.41
N TYR A 129 -20.45 -0.89 13.38
CA TYR A 129 -20.88 0.33 12.72
C TYR A 129 -20.17 1.57 13.28
N GLY A 130 -19.71 2.45 12.39
CA GLY A 130 -18.99 3.67 12.75
C GLY A 130 -17.53 3.47 13.15
N GLN A 131 -17.03 2.23 13.20
CA GLN A 131 -15.64 1.92 13.52
C GLN A 131 -14.83 1.60 12.26
N ARG A 132 -13.50 1.65 12.40
CA ARG A 132 -12.53 1.35 11.34
C ARG A 132 -11.40 0.52 11.95
N VAL A 133 -10.77 -0.30 11.13
CA VAL A 133 -9.55 -1.03 11.47
C VAL A 133 -8.40 -0.41 10.69
N TYR A 134 -7.30 -0.13 11.37
CA TYR A 134 -6.09 0.39 10.76
C TYR A 134 -5.00 -0.67 10.81
N MET A 135 -4.15 -0.70 9.79
CA MET A 135 -2.99 -1.58 9.72
C MET A 135 -1.83 -0.83 9.08
N THR A 136 -0.64 -0.98 9.64
CA THR A 136 0.58 -0.41 9.08
C THR A 136 1.18 -1.36 8.05
N VAL A 137 1.49 -0.85 6.87
CA VAL A 137 2.22 -1.54 5.80
C VAL A 137 3.57 -0.86 5.65
N SER A 138 4.67 -1.62 5.75
CA SER A 138 6.02 -1.12 5.50
C SER A 138 6.69 -1.92 4.40
N SER A 139 7.21 -1.22 3.40
CA SER A 139 7.90 -1.80 2.24
C SER A 139 9.38 -1.42 2.27
N TYR A 140 10.26 -2.41 2.26
CA TYR A 140 11.71 -2.24 2.22
C TYR A 140 12.20 -2.37 0.79
N LEU A 141 12.56 -1.25 0.19
CA LEU A 141 12.83 -1.12 -1.24
C LEU A 141 14.33 -1.03 -1.51
N LYS A 142 14.77 -1.68 -2.59
CA LYS A 142 16.09 -1.41 -3.17
C LYS A 142 15.96 -0.19 -4.07
N VAL A 143 16.60 0.90 -3.65
CA VAL A 143 16.58 2.17 -4.38
C VAL A 143 17.97 2.47 -4.91
N ASP A 144 18.06 2.99 -6.14
CA ASP A 144 19.34 3.37 -6.72
C ASP A 144 20.09 4.39 -5.84
N GLY A 145 21.42 4.28 -5.78
CA GLY A 145 22.26 5.10 -4.93
C GLY A 145 22.19 4.80 -3.42
N CYS A 146 21.27 3.95 -2.97
CA CYS A 146 21.12 3.59 -1.56
C CYS A 146 21.87 2.29 -1.22
N ARG A 147 22.76 2.34 -0.22
CA ARG A 147 23.52 1.15 0.25
C ARG A 147 22.69 0.18 1.09
N ARG A 148 21.59 0.66 1.67
CA ARG A 148 20.65 -0.12 2.48
C ARG A 148 19.23 0.03 1.92
N PRO A 149 18.34 -0.94 2.15
CA PRO A 149 16.95 -0.81 1.75
C PRO A 149 16.30 0.44 2.37
N VAL A 150 15.51 1.15 1.56
CA VAL A 150 14.71 2.30 2.00
C VAL A 150 13.36 1.79 2.48
N CYS A 151 12.96 2.16 3.69
CA CYS A 151 11.65 1.79 4.23
C CYS A 151 10.63 2.88 3.90
N MET A 152 9.54 2.49 3.23
CA MET A 152 8.35 3.31 3.06
C MET A 152 7.20 2.72 3.87
N THR A 153 6.63 3.50 4.76
CA THR A 153 5.55 3.07 5.66
C THR A 153 4.28 3.85 5.39
N LYS A 154 3.14 3.16 5.38
CA LYS A 154 1.82 3.76 5.23
C LYS A 154 0.80 2.99 6.05
N ASP A 155 -0.05 3.72 6.75
CA ASP A 155 -1.23 3.15 7.36
C ASP A 155 -2.39 3.08 6.36
N ILE A 156 -3.10 1.96 6.38
CA ILE A 156 -4.32 1.76 5.61
C ILE A 156 -5.50 1.57 6.56
N ALA A 157 -6.63 2.16 6.23
CA ALA A 157 -7.88 2.00 6.95
C ALA A 157 -8.80 1.02 6.22
N MET A 158 -9.53 0.19 6.94
CA MET A 158 -10.46 -0.77 6.36
C MET A 158 -11.69 -1.02 7.24
N ILE A 159 -12.74 -1.53 6.62
CA ILE A 159 -13.93 -2.07 7.27
C ILE A 159 -14.08 -3.52 6.82
N VAL A 160 -14.13 -4.44 7.79
CA VAL A 160 -14.40 -5.85 7.57
C VAL A 160 -15.91 -6.07 7.51
N LEU A 161 -16.41 -6.45 6.35
CA LEU A 161 -17.82 -6.70 6.09
C LEU A 161 -18.16 -8.19 6.21
N PRO A 162 -19.42 -8.54 6.51
CA PRO A 162 -19.89 -9.93 6.43
C PRO A 162 -19.68 -10.49 5.03
N ARG A 163 -19.33 -11.77 4.90
CA ARG A 163 -18.97 -12.41 3.61
C ARG A 163 -19.96 -12.16 2.45
N GLU A 164 -21.25 -12.06 2.75
CA GLU A 164 -22.32 -11.94 1.75
C GLU A 164 -22.91 -10.53 1.60
N SER A 165 -22.30 -9.50 2.20
CA SER A 165 -22.82 -8.15 2.07
C SER A 165 -22.62 -7.61 0.65
N LYS A 166 -23.69 -7.11 0.02
CA LYS A 166 -23.56 -6.34 -1.23
C LYS A 166 -23.09 -4.93 -0.88
N PHE A 167 -22.11 -4.41 -1.61
CA PHE A 167 -21.79 -2.99 -1.53
C PHE A 167 -23.01 -2.19 -1.98
N MET A 168 -23.60 -1.39 -1.09
CA MET A 168 -24.48 -0.33 -1.54
C MET A 168 -23.56 0.75 -2.10
N THR A 169 -23.45 0.84 -3.42
CA THR A 169 -22.75 1.95 -4.06
C THR A 169 -23.43 3.25 -3.59
N PRO A 170 -22.71 4.17 -2.95
CA PRO A 170 -23.22 5.53 -2.78
C PRO A 170 -23.48 6.10 -4.18
N ARG A 171 -24.64 6.73 -4.38
CA ARG A 171 -25.01 7.39 -5.63
C ARG A 171 -24.17 8.62 -5.87
#